data_AF-A0A8H5ZQP4-F1
#
_entry.id   AF-A0A8H5ZQP4-F1
#
_cell.length_a   1.000
_cell.length_b   1.000
_cell.length_c   1.000
_cell.angle_alpha   90.00
_cell.angle_beta   90.00
_cell.angle_gamma   90.00
#
_symmetry.space_group_name_H-M   'P 1'
#
loop_
_entity.id
_entity.type
_entity.pdbx_description
1 polymer ?
#
loop_
_entity_poly.entity_id
_entity_poly.type
_entity_poly.pdbx_seq_one_letter_code
_entity_poly.pdbx_strand_id
1 'polypeptide(L)'
;MPPSISRYQTETRRLYSVLDKHLASDNRPYLCGTKCTIADIAHYGWGAAAGWAGVNLDKFPAVQAWLDRMEAREGVEKGRHVPDPHTMRELLKDKAKMAEQAAKSQAWVQAGMKEDAEKQK
;
A
#
# COMPACT_ATOMS: atom_id res chain seq x y z
N MET A 1 2.82 13.19 17.45
CA MET A 1 3.04 13.12 15.99
C MET A 1 3.23 14.53 15.47
N PRO A 2 4.29 14.83 14.69
CA PRO A 2 4.47 16.14 14.07
C PRO A 2 3.25 16.55 13.22
N PRO A 3 2.92 17.85 13.13
CA PRO A 3 1.74 18.34 12.39
C PRO A 3 1.68 17.89 10.92
N SER A 4 2.84 17.81 10.27
CA SER A 4 2.98 17.35 8.90
C SER A 4 2.53 15.89 8.73
N ILE A 5 2.94 14.99 9.62
CA ILE A 5 2.60 13.57 9.55
C ILE A 5 1.10 13.36 9.78
N SER A 6 0.52 14.08 10.76
CA SER A 6 -0.92 14.01 11.05
C SER A 6 -1.78 14.43 9.84
N ARG A 7 -1.37 15.49 9.14
CA ARG A 7 -2.04 15.96 7.92
C ARG A 7 -2.08 14.89 6.83
N TYR A 8 -0.93 14.28 6.53
CA TYR A 8 -0.86 13.25 5.49
C TYR A 8 -1.63 11.99 5.85
N GLN A 9 -1.57 11.52 7.09
CA GLN A 9 -2.36 10.37 7.53
C GLN A 9 -3.87 10.62 7.46
N THR A 10 -4.30 11.84 7.80
CA THR A 10 -5.72 12.25 7.71
C THR A 10 -6.18 12.25 6.26
N GLU A 11 -5.38 12.82 5.36
CA GLU A 11 -5.70 12.86 3.93
C GLU A 11 -5.70 11.47 3.30
N THR A 12 -4.72 10.61 3.61
CA THR A 12 -4.71 9.22 3.17
C THR A 12 -6.00 8.51 3.61
N ARG A 13 -6.40 8.65 4.87
CA ARG A 13 -7.67 8.05 5.35
C ARG A 13 -8.87 8.57 4.55
N ARG A 14 -8.92 9.87 4.25
CA ARG A 14 -9.99 10.48 3.44
C ARG A 14 -10.03 9.89 2.03
N LEU A 15 -8.88 9.69 1.37
CA LEU A 15 -8.80 9.08 0.04
C LEU A 15 -9.32 7.64 0.05
N TYR A 16 -8.96 6.85 1.06
CA TYR A 16 -9.51 5.49 1.22
C TYR A 16 -11.02 5.49 1.47
N SER A 17 -11.56 6.46 2.22
CA SER A 17 -13.01 6.63 2.37
C SER A 17 -13.71 6.94 1.04
N VAL A 18 -13.10 7.74 0.16
CA VAL A 18 -13.65 8.04 -1.17
C VAL A 18 -13.62 6.78 -2.04
N LEU A 19 -12.51 6.06 -2.02
CA LEU A 19 -12.33 4.82 -2.76
C LEU A 19 -13.34 3.74 -2.33
N ASP A 20 -13.53 3.57 -1.03
CA ASP A 20 -14.49 2.61 -0.47
C ASP A 20 -15.92 2.94 -0.89
N LYS A 21 -16.33 4.21 -0.78
CA LYS A 21 -17.65 4.66 -1.25
C LYS A 21 -17.84 4.43 -2.75
N HIS A 22 -16.79 4.64 -3.54
CA HIS A 22 -16.83 4.43 -4.99
C HIS A 22 -17.03 2.95 -5.33
N LEU A 23 -16.27 2.06 -4.69
CA LEU A 23 -16.36 0.60 -4.87
C LEU A 23 -17.64 0.00 -4.25
N ALA A 24 -18.21 0.63 -3.22
CA ALA A 24 -19.47 0.22 -2.61
C ALA A 24 -20.70 0.56 -3.46
N SER A 25 -20.55 1.38 -4.52
CA SER A 25 -21.68 1.69 -5.39
C SER A 25 -22.12 0.48 -6.23
N ASP A 26 -23.42 0.40 -6.50
CA ASP A 26 -24.00 -0.74 -7.21
C ASP A 26 -23.29 -1.04 -8.52
N ASN A 27 -23.07 -2.33 -8.77
CA ASN A 27 -22.47 -2.85 -10.00
C ASN A 27 -20.99 -2.43 -10.26
N ARG A 28 -20.22 -2.16 -9.19
CA ARG A 28 -18.79 -1.81 -9.28
C ARG A 28 -17.84 -2.76 -8.54
N PRO A 29 -17.65 -4.00 -9.02
CA PRO A 29 -16.59 -4.87 -8.51
C PRO A 29 -15.16 -4.36 -8.77
N TYR A 30 -14.98 -3.41 -9.69
CA TYR A 30 -13.71 -2.79 -10.08
C TYR A 30 -13.86 -1.26 -10.21
N LEU A 31 -12.73 -0.54 -10.27
CA LEU A 31 -12.73 0.94 -10.29
C LEU A 31 -13.53 1.53 -11.46
N CYS A 32 -13.50 0.87 -12.62
CA CYS A 32 -14.22 1.30 -13.83
C CYS A 32 -15.51 0.52 -14.08
N GLY A 33 -16.13 -0.06 -13.05
CA GLY A 33 -17.39 -0.80 -13.16
C GLY A 33 -17.19 -2.31 -13.08
N THR A 34 -17.64 -3.05 -14.08
CA THR A 34 -17.75 -4.52 -14.01
C THR A 34 -16.49 -5.28 -14.43
N LYS A 35 -15.54 -4.61 -15.10
CA LYS A 35 -14.31 -5.23 -15.61
C LYS A 35 -13.08 -4.60 -14.97
N CYS A 36 -12.09 -5.44 -14.68
CA CYS A 36 -10.76 -5.00 -14.31
C CYS A 36 -10.14 -4.24 -15.47
N THR A 37 -9.56 -3.08 -15.18
CA THR A 37 -8.86 -2.24 -16.15
C THR A 37 -7.46 -1.89 -15.66
N ILE A 38 -6.71 -1.14 -16.46
CA ILE A 38 -5.41 -0.59 -16.04
C ILE A 38 -5.52 0.28 -14.78
N ALA A 39 -6.69 0.90 -14.53
CA ALA A 39 -6.91 1.66 -13.30
C ALA A 39 -6.74 0.75 -12.07
N ASP A 40 -7.33 -0.44 -12.08
CA ASP A 40 -7.22 -1.37 -10.95
C ASP A 40 -5.78 -1.83 -10.73
N ILE A 41 -5.07 -2.16 -11.81
CA ILE A 41 -3.67 -2.62 -11.76
C ILE A 41 -2.77 -1.50 -11.19
N ALA A 42 -2.96 -0.26 -11.63
CA ALA A 42 -2.18 0.89 -11.16
C ALA A 42 -2.42 1.21 -9.67
N HIS A 43 -3.63 0.96 -9.17
CA HIS A 43 -4.00 1.28 -7.78
C HIS A 43 -3.78 0.11 -6.81
N TYR A 44 -3.72 -1.14 -7.31
CA TYR A 44 -3.59 -2.34 -6.48
C TYR A 44 -2.41 -2.24 -5.50
N GLY A 45 -1.23 -1.82 -5.98
CA GLY A 45 -0.03 -1.71 -5.14
C GLY A 45 -0.19 -0.77 -3.95
N TRP A 46 -0.93 0.33 -4.12
CA TRP A 46 -1.22 1.27 -3.03
C TRP A 46 -2.14 0.64 -1.98
N GLY A 47 -3.16 -0.10 -2.40
CA GLY A 47 -4.07 -0.79 -1.48
C GLY A 47 -3.42 -1.98 -0.79
N ALA A 48 -2.57 -2.76 -1.47
CA ALA A 48 -1.80 -3.84 -0.86
C ALA A 48 -0.83 -3.33 0.23
N ALA A 49 -0.31 -2.11 0.07
CA ALA A 49 0.56 -1.43 1.03
C ALA A 49 -0.20 -0.52 2.04
N ALA A 50 -1.54 -0.57 2.10
CA ALA A 50 -2.34 0.33 2.94
C ALA A 50 -1.93 0.35 4.42
N GLY A 51 -1.61 -0.82 4.98
CA GLY A 51 -1.17 -0.94 6.38
C GLY A 51 0.15 -0.22 6.66
N TRP A 52 1.06 -0.16 5.67
CA TRP A 52 2.32 0.58 5.78
C TRP A 52 2.08 2.08 5.85
N ALA A 53 1.05 2.56 5.15
CA ALA A 53 0.59 3.94 5.23
C ALA A 53 -0.21 4.26 6.52
N GLY A 54 -0.35 3.30 7.45
CA GLY A 54 -1.10 3.47 8.69
C GLY A 54 -2.63 3.43 8.51
N VAL A 55 -3.10 2.87 7.40
CA VAL A 55 -4.53 2.71 7.11
C VAL A 55 -4.99 1.34 7.59
N ASN A 56 -5.97 1.31 8.49
CA ASN A 56 -6.67 0.07 8.82
C ASN A 56 -7.77 -0.20 7.78
N LEU A 57 -7.59 -1.26 6.99
CA LEU A 57 -8.53 -1.71 5.95
C LEU A 57 -9.84 -2.29 6.52
N ASP A 58 -9.90 -2.68 7.80
CA ASP A 58 -11.15 -3.17 8.44
C ASP A 58 -12.29 -2.13 8.39
N LYS A 59 -11.93 -0.85 8.21
CA LYS A 59 -12.88 0.27 8.08
C LYS A 59 -13.37 0.50 6.64
N PHE A 60 -12.88 -0.29 5.68
CA PHE A 60 -13.09 -0.11 4.24
C PHE A 60 -13.40 -1.47 3.57
N PRO A 61 -14.58 -2.05 3.86
CA PRO A 61 -14.93 -3.41 3.42
C PRO A 61 -15.01 -3.55 1.89
N ALA A 62 -15.42 -2.50 1.16
CA ALA A 62 -15.48 -2.56 -0.29
C ALA A 62 -14.08 -2.52 -0.91
N VAL A 63 -13.16 -1.75 -0.31
CA VAL A 63 -11.74 -1.77 -0.70
C VAL A 63 -11.12 -3.14 -0.42
N GLN A 64 -11.41 -3.75 0.73
CA GLN A 64 -10.92 -5.08 1.07
C GLN A 64 -11.40 -6.13 0.05
N ALA A 65 -12.70 -6.15 -0.25
CA ALA A 65 -13.28 -7.06 -1.23
C ALA A 65 -12.71 -6.86 -2.65
N TRP A 66 -12.40 -5.61 -3.03
CA TRP A 66 -11.73 -5.31 -4.30
C TRP A 66 -10.29 -5.82 -4.31
N LEU A 67 -9.53 -5.64 -3.24
CA LEU A 67 -8.16 -6.15 -3.13
C LEU A 67 -8.11 -7.68 -3.21
N ASP A 68 -9.01 -8.36 -2.51
CA ASP A 68 -9.07 -9.82 -2.51
C ASP A 68 -9.48 -10.35 -3.90
N ARG A 69 -10.37 -9.65 -4.60
CA ARG A 69 -10.72 -9.93 -6.00
C ARG A 69 -9.54 -9.72 -6.94
N MET A 70 -8.73 -8.70 -6.71
CA MET A 70 -7.53 -8.44 -7.51
C MET A 70 -6.48 -9.54 -7.31
N GLU A 71 -6.26 -9.97 -6.07
CA GLU A 71 -5.30 -11.06 -5.75
C GLU A 71 -5.73 -12.41 -6.29
N ALA A 72 -7.03 -12.70 -6.33
CA ALA A 72 -7.54 -13.92 -6.95
C ALA A 72 -7.24 -14.02 -8.46
N ARG A 73 -6.79 -12.94 -9.11
CA ARG A 73 -6.42 -12.95 -10.54
C ARG A 73 -4.99 -13.46 -10.69
N GLU A 74 -4.83 -14.54 -11.46
CA GLU A 74 -3.52 -15.16 -11.73
C GLU A 74 -2.44 -14.17 -12.20
N GLY A 75 -2.81 -13.20 -13.06
CA GLY A 75 -1.85 -12.20 -13.55
C GLY A 75 -1.36 -11.22 -12.46
N VAL A 76 -2.24 -10.86 -11.52
CA VAL A 76 -1.87 -9.99 -10.39
C VAL A 76 -1.05 -10.78 -9.39
N GLU A 77 -1.44 -12.02 -9.11
CA GLU A 77 -0.70 -12.94 -8.24
C GLU A 77 0.73 -13.18 -8.73
N LYS A 78 0.90 -13.49 -10.03
CA LYS A 78 2.24 -13.63 -10.61
C LYS A 78 2.99 -12.29 -10.62
N GLY A 79 2.31 -11.22 -10.99
CA GLY A 79 2.92 -9.89 -11.13
C GLY A 79 3.42 -9.30 -9.81
N ARG A 80 2.71 -9.50 -8.71
CA ARG A 80 3.16 -9.00 -7.40
C ARG A 80 4.46 -9.66 -6.94
N HIS A 81 4.80 -10.84 -7.43
CA HIS A 81 6.03 -11.53 -7.03
C HIS A 81 7.29 -11.18 -7.82
N VAL A 82 7.25 -10.13 -8.65
CA VAL A 82 8.36 -9.72 -9.53
C VAL A 82 8.77 -8.27 -9.23
N PRO A 83 10.08 -7.94 -9.13
CA PRO A 83 11.23 -8.84 -9.25
C PRO A 83 11.40 -9.78 -8.04
N ASP A 84 10.98 -9.34 -6.87
CA ASP A 84 11.04 -10.11 -5.63
C ASP A 84 9.63 -10.46 -5.13
N PRO A 85 9.46 -11.57 -4.39
CA PRO A 85 8.16 -11.95 -3.85
C PRO A 85 7.52 -10.86 -2.99
N HIS A 86 6.31 -10.41 -3.37
CA HIS A 86 5.54 -9.48 -2.53
C HIS A 86 5.13 -10.15 -1.21
N THR A 87 5.73 -9.67 -0.13
CA THR A 87 5.51 -10.16 1.25
C THR A 87 4.78 -9.12 2.12
N MET A 88 4.41 -7.95 1.58
CA MET A 88 3.90 -6.84 2.39
C MET A 88 2.63 -7.19 3.16
N ARG A 89 1.67 -7.92 2.59
CA ARG A 89 0.46 -8.33 3.35
C ARG A 89 0.79 -9.21 4.56
N GLU A 90 1.76 -10.12 4.44
CA GLU A 90 2.19 -10.97 5.55
C GLU A 90 3.05 -10.20 6.55
N LEU A 91 3.96 -9.35 6.07
CA LEU A 91 4.76 -8.49 6.92
C LEU A 91 3.88 -7.53 7.74
N LEU A 92 2.82 -6.98 7.16
CA LEU A 92 1.88 -6.09 7.86
C LEU A 92 1.13 -6.76 9.02
N LYS A 93 1.02 -8.10 9.03
CA LYS A 93 0.47 -8.86 10.16
C LYS A 93 1.48 -8.98 11.31
N ASP A 94 2.78 -8.82 11.04
CA ASP A 94 3.88 -8.92 12.00
C ASP A 94 4.55 -7.55 12.22
N LYS A 95 4.04 -6.81 13.21
CA LYS A 95 4.56 -5.48 13.57
C LYS A 95 6.05 -5.50 13.95
N ALA A 96 6.56 -6.62 14.48
CA ALA A 96 7.96 -6.72 14.89
C ALA A 96 8.87 -6.83 13.67
N LYS A 97 8.53 -7.68 12.70
CA LYS A 97 9.26 -7.77 11.43
C LYS A 97 9.22 -6.48 10.62
N MET A 98 8.09 -5.78 10.63
CA MET A 98 7.98 -4.45 9.99
C MET A 98 8.93 -3.43 10.62
N ALA A 99 9.01 -3.39 11.96
CA ALA A 99 9.92 -2.49 12.65
C ALA A 99 11.39 -2.83 12.36
N GLU A 100 11.74 -4.11 12.30
CA GLU A 100 13.07 -4.58 11.95
C GLU A 100 13.47 -4.18 10.51
N GLN A 101 12.59 -4.43 9.53
CA GLN A 101 12.84 -4.02 8.14
C GLN A 101 12.93 -2.50 8.00
N ALA A 102 12.05 -1.75 8.67
CA ALA A 102 12.11 -0.30 8.67
C ALA A 102 13.43 0.23 9.23
N ALA A 103 13.93 -0.38 10.32
CA ALA A 103 15.23 -0.02 10.90
C ALA A 103 16.40 -0.33 9.96
N LYS A 104 16.38 -1.48 9.27
CA LYS A 104 17.41 -1.83 8.26
C LYS A 104 17.41 -0.84 7.10
N SER A 105 16.24 -0.51 6.55
CA SER A 105 16.10 0.48 5.48
C SER A 105 16.56 1.86 5.93
N GLN A 106 16.19 2.29 7.14
CA GLN A 106 16.65 3.56 7.71
C GLN A 106 18.17 3.59 7.84
N ALA A 107 18.80 2.54 8.38
CA ALA A 107 20.24 2.48 8.54
C ALA A 107 20.98 2.57 7.19
N TRP A 108 20.49 1.88 6.16
CA TRP A 108 21.05 1.95 4.81
C TRP A 108 20.94 3.37 4.21
N VAL A 109 19.78 4.03 4.34
CA VAL A 109 19.60 5.41 3.87
C VAL A 109 20.54 6.37 4.60
N GLN A 110 20.65 6.27 5.92
CA GLN A 110 21.54 7.14 6.69
C GLN A 110 23.02 6.92 6.33
N ALA A 111 23.43 5.68 6.08
CA ALA A 111 24.77 5.35 5.60
C ALA A 111 25.04 5.98 4.23
N GLY A 112 24.13 5.82 3.27
CA GLY A 112 24.25 6.45 1.95
C GLY A 112 24.31 7.98 2.00
N MET A 113 23.45 8.61 2.79
CA MET A 113 23.47 10.07 3.01
C MET A 113 24.81 10.56 3.57
N LYS A 114 25.45 9.76 4.44
CA LYS A 114 26.75 10.09 5.01
C LYS A 114 27.86 9.98 3.96
N GLU A 115 27.87 8.91 3.18
CA GLU A 115 28.85 8.73 2.08
C GLU A 115 28.76 9.84 1.04
N ASP A 116 27.55 10.25 0.66
CA ASP A 116 27.34 11.34 -0.30
C ASP A 116 27.82 12.69 0.26
N ALA A 117 27.60 12.94 1.56
CA ALA A 117 28.08 14.16 2.23
C ALA A 117 29.62 14.22 2.32
N GLU A 118 30.29 13.06 2.41
CA GLU A 118 31.75 12.97 2.42
C GLU A 118 32.35 13.20 1.02
N LYS A 119 31.68 12.78 -0.06
CA LYS A 119 32.12 12.99 -1.45
C LYS A 119 31.93 14.42 -1.97
N GLN A 120 31.12 15.25 -1.30
CA GLN A 120 30.90 16.65 -1.66
C GLN A 120 31.76 17.65 -0.87
N LYS A 121 32.77 17.16 -0.13
CA LYS A 121 33.82 17.98 0.50
C LYS A 121 35.10 17.93 -0.32
#